data_AF-A0A7K4BFN9-F1
#
_entry.id   AF-A0A7K4BFN9-F1
#
_cell.length_a   1.000
_cell.length_b   1.000
_cell.length_c   1.000
_cell.angle_alpha   90.00
_cell.angle_beta   90.00
_cell.angle_gamma   90.00
#
_symmetry.space_group_name_H-M   'P 1'
#
loop_
_entity.id
_entity.type
_entity.pdbx_description
1 polymer ?
#
loop_
_entity_poly.entity_id
_entity_poly.type
_entity_poly.pdbx_seq_one_letter_code
_entity_poly.pdbx_strand_id
1 'polypeptide(L)'
;MKYLYEKDLRPMKYTILTSAKHDEAARAIARRLGVTDAKLRMVLIRRLDMSLLENLGSRWEMGQEHADSSDRVAEELGCELFTRFIPLVDTEMMQSIYSDTKVMIEGGSSADDAIERGRERIREVVLR
;
A
#
# COMPACT_ATOMS: atom_id res chain seq x y z
N MET A 1 8.19 -32.47 22.30
CA MET A 1 7.51 -31.82 21.15
C MET A 1 6.74 -30.64 21.70
N LYS A 2 7.25 -29.41 21.52
CA LYS A 2 6.70 -28.20 22.16
C LYS A 2 5.64 -27.62 21.22
N TYR A 3 4.37 -27.92 21.46
CA TYR A 3 3.25 -27.30 20.75
C TYR A 3 3.15 -25.84 21.21
N LEU A 4 3.91 -24.95 20.57
CA LEU A 4 3.70 -23.52 20.68
C LEU A 4 2.40 -23.25 19.92
N TYR A 5 1.30 -23.08 20.66
CA TYR A 5 0.03 -22.62 20.09
C TYR A 5 0.30 -21.25 19.47
N GLU A 6 0.50 -21.18 18.16
CA GLU A 6 0.49 -19.90 17.46
C GLU A 6 -0.87 -19.27 17.71
N LYS A 7 -0.88 -18.22 18.53
CA LYS A 7 -2.10 -17.48 18.82
C LYS A 7 -2.54 -16.83 17.52
N ASP A 8 -3.68 -17.24 17.00
CA ASP A 8 -4.25 -16.60 15.82
C ASP A 8 -4.53 -15.12 16.12
N LEU A 9 -3.73 -14.23 15.53
CA LEU A 9 -3.82 -12.78 15.74
C LEU A 9 -4.86 -12.13 14.83
N ARG A 10 -5.46 -12.85 13.88
CA ARG A 10 -6.41 -12.27 12.90
C ARG A 10 -7.55 -11.49 13.57
N PRO A 11 -8.21 -11.98 14.64
CA PRO A 11 -9.26 -11.20 15.32
C PRO A 11 -8.74 -9.88 15.89
N MET A 12 -7.54 -9.89 16.49
CA MET A 12 -6.95 -8.71 17.10
C MET A 12 -6.54 -7.67 16.03
N LYS A 13 -5.95 -8.14 14.92
CA LYS A 13 -5.65 -7.28 13.76
C LYS A 13 -6.91 -6.63 13.19
N TYR A 14 -8.01 -7.37 13.12
CA TYR A 14 -9.29 -6.82 12.68
C TYR A 14 -9.81 -5.76 13.65
N THR A 15 -9.77 -6.01 14.96
CA THR A 15 -10.16 -5.02 15.99
C THR A 15 -9.40 -3.71 15.84
N ILE A 16 -8.07 -3.77 15.64
CA ILE A 16 -7.24 -2.59 15.38
C ILE A 16 -7.77 -1.82 14.16
N LEU A 17 -7.92 -2.51 13.02
CA LEU A 17 -8.37 -1.91 11.75
C LEU A 17 -9.79 -1.32 11.78
N THR A 18 -10.63 -1.73 12.73
CA THR A 18 -11.99 -1.21 12.90
C THR A 18 -12.09 -0.08 13.93
N SER A 19 -11.01 0.27 14.61
CA SER A 19 -10.99 1.44 15.50
C SER A 19 -10.88 2.73 14.68
N ALA A 20 -11.46 3.83 15.18
CA ALA A 20 -11.72 5.06 14.41
C ALA A 20 -10.56 5.50 13.48
N LYS A 21 -9.40 5.87 14.04
CA LYS A 21 -8.27 6.38 13.26
C LYS A 21 -7.70 5.36 12.26
N HIS A 22 -7.68 4.08 12.63
CA HIS A 22 -7.19 3.02 11.75
C HIS A 22 -8.19 2.67 10.64
N ASP A 23 -9.49 2.77 10.93
CA ASP A 23 -10.55 2.58 9.95
C ASP A 23 -10.49 3.66 8.87
N GLU A 24 -10.33 4.92 9.27
CA GLU A 24 -10.17 6.06 8.36
C GLU A 24 -8.96 5.88 7.44
N ALA A 25 -7.80 5.52 8.02
CA ALA A 25 -6.58 5.26 7.25
C ALA A 25 -6.76 4.09 6.28
N ALA A 26 -7.34 2.97 6.73
CA ALA A 26 -7.61 1.83 5.87
C ALA A 26 -8.52 2.22 4.70
N ARG A 27 -9.59 2.98 4.94
CA ARG A 27 -10.48 3.46 3.86
C ARG A 27 -9.76 4.42 2.91
N ALA A 28 -8.90 5.29 3.42
CA ALA A 28 -8.11 6.21 2.59
C ALA A 28 -7.15 5.44 1.66
N ILE A 29 -6.43 4.44 2.20
CA ILE A 29 -5.57 3.56 1.42
C ILE A 29 -6.38 2.78 0.38
N ALA A 30 -7.57 2.28 0.74
CA ALA A 30 -8.43 1.53 -0.18
C ALA A 30 -8.87 2.38 -1.37
N ARG A 31 -9.28 3.63 -1.11
CA ARG A 31 -9.59 4.62 -2.14
C ARG A 31 -8.38 4.94 -3.00
N ARG A 32 -7.21 5.16 -2.40
CA ARG A 32 -5.95 5.47 -3.12
C ARG A 32 -5.55 4.36 -4.09
N LEU A 33 -5.82 3.11 -3.73
CA LEU A 33 -5.55 1.93 -4.56
C LEU A 33 -6.71 1.56 -5.50
N GLY A 34 -7.89 2.17 -5.35
CA GLY A 34 -9.09 1.80 -6.12
C GLY A 34 -9.61 0.39 -5.79
N VAL A 35 -9.54 -0.02 -4.53
CA VAL A 35 -10.03 -1.34 -4.04
C VAL A 35 -11.12 -1.16 -2.99
N THR A 36 -11.88 -2.23 -2.71
CA THR A 36 -12.89 -2.18 -1.64
C THR A 36 -12.25 -2.26 -0.27
N ASP A 37 -12.84 -1.59 0.73
CA ASP A 37 -12.33 -1.61 2.11
C ASP A 37 -12.20 -3.04 2.66
N ALA A 38 -13.12 -3.94 2.29
CA ALA A 38 -13.07 -5.34 2.71
C ALA A 38 -11.85 -6.08 2.15
N LYS A 39 -11.55 -5.89 0.85
CA LYS A 39 -10.37 -6.50 0.21
C LYS A 39 -9.10 -5.96 0.83
N LEU A 40 -8.99 -4.66 1.03
CA LEU A 40 -7.81 -4.08 1.64
C LEU A 40 -7.61 -4.58 3.08
N ARG A 41 -8.66 -4.60 3.93
CA ARG A 41 -8.53 -5.10 5.30
C ARG A 41 -8.04 -6.54 5.34
N MET A 42 -8.48 -7.40 4.42
CA MET A 42 -7.95 -8.76 4.30
C MET A 42 -6.45 -8.77 3.96
N VAL A 43 -6.02 -7.93 3.02
CA VAL A 43 -4.59 -7.80 2.66
C VAL A 43 -3.78 -7.32 3.87
N LEU A 44 -4.23 -6.26 4.56
CA LEU A 44 -3.56 -5.71 5.74
C LEU A 44 -3.42 -6.76 6.86
N ILE A 45 -4.49 -7.51 7.17
CA ILE A 45 -4.47 -8.57 8.19
C ILE A 45 -3.46 -9.68 7.84
N ARG A 46 -3.38 -10.04 6.55
CA ARG A 46 -2.51 -11.12 6.06
C ARG A 46 -1.04 -10.69 6.02
N ARG A 47 -0.76 -9.48 5.53
CA ARG A 47 0.59 -9.04 5.19
C ARG A 47 1.29 -8.22 6.28
N LEU A 48 0.55 -7.41 7.04
CA LEU A 48 1.14 -6.53 8.04
C LEU A 48 1.13 -7.18 9.42
N ASP A 49 2.23 -7.05 10.16
CA ASP A 49 2.31 -7.46 11.56
C ASP A 49 1.54 -6.51 12.50
N MET A 50 1.58 -6.81 13.80
CA MET A 50 0.91 -6.00 14.82
C MET A 50 1.45 -4.57 14.89
N SER A 51 2.78 -4.40 14.86
CA SER A 51 3.42 -3.08 14.99
C SER A 51 3.06 -2.16 13.83
N LEU A 52 3.01 -2.71 12.61
CA LEU A 52 2.59 -1.97 11.42
C LEU A 52 1.12 -1.54 11.50
N LEU A 53 0.25 -2.43 11.96
CA LEU A 53 -1.18 -2.14 12.07
C LEU A 53 -1.51 -1.12 13.17
N GLU A 54 -0.90 -1.26 14.34
CA GLU A 54 -1.06 -0.32 15.47
C GLU A 54 -0.58 1.09 15.11
N ASN A 55 0.33 1.22 14.15
CA ASN A 55 0.85 2.50 13.69
C ASN A 55 0.31 2.91 12.31
N LEU A 56 -0.71 2.21 11.77
CA LEU A 56 -1.17 2.42 10.39
C LEU A 56 -1.60 3.86 10.12
N GLY A 57 -2.31 4.48 11.07
CA GLY A 57 -2.80 5.86 10.92
C GLY A 57 -1.65 6.87 10.83
N SER A 58 -0.73 6.83 11.79
CA SER A 58 0.43 7.74 11.80
C SER A 58 1.36 7.48 10.61
N ARG A 59 1.53 6.22 10.19
CA ARG A 59 2.31 5.87 8.99
C ARG A 59 1.68 6.42 7.72
N TRP A 60 0.36 6.36 7.62
CA TRP A 60 -0.38 6.92 6.49
C TRP A 60 -0.22 8.45 6.44
N GLU A 61 -0.41 9.13 7.57
CA GLU A 61 -0.21 10.58 7.69
C GLU A 61 1.20 11.01 7.28
N MET A 62 2.23 10.39 7.85
CA MET A 62 3.63 10.68 7.52
C MET A 62 3.97 10.35 6.06
N GLY A 63 3.38 9.29 5.51
CA GLY A 63 3.55 8.94 4.10
C GLY A 63 2.96 10.03 3.19
N GLN A 64 1.78 10.55 3.50
CA GLN A 64 1.16 11.62 2.73
C GLN A 64 1.97 12.94 2.77
N GLU A 65 2.68 13.20 3.87
CA GLU A 65 3.46 14.43 4.04
C GLU A 65 4.89 14.34 3.47
N HIS A 66 5.48 13.15 3.46
CA HIS A 66 6.92 12.99 3.24
C HIS A 66 7.30 12.02 2.12
N ALA A 67 6.40 11.14 1.68
CA ALA A 67 6.72 10.20 0.61
C ALA A 67 6.83 10.93 -0.74
N ASP A 68 7.76 10.47 -1.58
CA ASP A 68 7.77 10.75 -3.02
C ASP A 68 7.91 12.24 -3.44
N SER A 69 8.27 13.12 -2.50
CA SER A 69 8.29 14.59 -2.64
C SER A 69 9.13 15.20 -3.79
N SER A 70 9.92 14.40 -4.51
CA SER A 70 10.85 14.89 -5.53
C SER A 70 10.52 14.45 -6.97
N ASP A 71 9.58 13.52 -7.17
CA ASP A 71 9.20 13.03 -8.50
C ASP A 71 7.69 12.81 -8.59
N ARG A 72 7.03 13.58 -9.46
CA ARG A 72 5.59 13.49 -9.70
C ARG A 72 5.12 12.08 -10.08
N VAL A 73 5.89 11.33 -10.86
CA VAL A 73 5.50 9.96 -11.23
C VAL A 73 5.57 9.05 -10.00
N ALA A 74 6.60 9.21 -9.17
CA ALA A 74 6.72 8.46 -7.92
C ALA A 74 5.56 8.80 -6.97
N GLU A 75 5.18 10.07 -6.86
CA GLU A 75 4.07 10.56 -6.04
C GLU A 75 2.71 9.98 -6.50
N GLU A 76 2.46 10.02 -7.81
CA GLU A 76 1.22 9.54 -8.41
C GLU A 76 1.07 8.01 -8.31
N LEU A 77 2.19 7.28 -8.26
CA LEU A 77 2.22 5.84 -7.99
C LEU A 77 2.23 5.52 -6.48
N GLY A 78 2.77 6.40 -5.64
CA GLY A 78 3.01 6.17 -4.22
C GLY A 78 4.18 5.23 -3.98
N CYS A 79 5.31 5.44 -4.65
CA CYS A 79 6.46 4.52 -4.60
C CYS A 79 6.99 4.35 -3.17
N GLU A 80 7.38 5.42 -2.48
CA GLU A 80 7.80 5.37 -1.08
C GLU A 80 6.62 5.10 -0.16
N LEU A 81 5.43 5.61 -0.50
CA LEU A 81 4.22 5.43 0.30
C LEU A 81 3.90 3.93 0.50
N PHE A 82 3.96 3.13 -0.57
CA PHE A 82 3.59 1.71 -0.54
C PHE A 82 4.74 0.73 -0.35
N THR A 83 5.99 1.21 -0.28
CA THR A 83 7.17 0.38 0.03
C THR A 83 7.70 0.62 1.44
N ARG A 84 7.74 1.88 1.90
CA ARG A 84 8.37 2.27 3.17
C ARG A 84 7.34 2.54 4.26
N PHE A 85 6.34 3.36 3.97
CA PHE A 85 5.38 3.80 4.99
C PHE A 85 4.31 2.75 5.25
N ILE A 86 3.69 2.25 4.19
CA ILE A 86 2.67 1.19 4.20
C ILE A 86 3.19 0.04 3.30
N PRO A 87 4.04 -0.87 3.81
CA PRO A 87 4.79 -1.83 2.99
C PRO A 87 3.85 -2.91 2.40
N LEU A 88 3.15 -2.55 1.33
CA LEU A 88 2.21 -3.42 0.59
C LEU A 88 2.83 -3.95 -0.70
N VAL A 89 3.87 -3.29 -1.19
CA VAL A 89 4.61 -3.62 -2.40
C VAL A 89 6.10 -3.70 -2.05
N ASP A 90 6.78 -4.69 -2.60
CA ASP A 90 8.21 -4.88 -2.43
C ASP A 90 8.98 -3.80 -3.20
N THR A 91 10.12 -3.34 -2.68
CA THR A 91 10.90 -2.26 -3.31
C THR A 91 11.32 -2.59 -4.75
N GLU A 92 11.73 -3.84 -5.01
CA GLU A 92 12.14 -4.27 -6.37
C GLU A 92 10.95 -4.24 -7.34
N MET A 93 9.79 -4.73 -6.90
CA MET A 93 8.57 -4.72 -7.70
C MET A 93 8.11 -3.29 -7.98
N MET A 94 8.11 -2.42 -6.96
CA MET A 94 7.76 -1.01 -7.13
C MET A 94 8.72 -0.31 -8.08
N GLN A 95 10.03 -0.56 -7.96
CA GLN A 95 11.02 0.02 -8.85
C GLN A 95 10.81 -0.43 -10.30
N SER A 96 10.47 -1.71 -10.53
CA SER A 96 10.11 -2.19 -11.87
C SER A 96 8.88 -1.47 -12.42
N ILE A 97 7.81 -1.32 -11.63
CA ILE A 97 6.60 -0.61 -12.08
C ILE A 97 6.91 0.85 -12.40
N TYR A 98 7.66 1.53 -11.55
CA TYR A 98 8.07 2.92 -11.75
C TYR A 98 8.91 3.09 -13.02
N SER A 99 9.95 2.25 -13.19
CA SER A 99 10.81 2.29 -14.38
C SER A 99 10.02 2.03 -15.66
N ASP A 100 9.14 1.02 -15.67
CA ASP A 100 8.29 0.73 -16.82
C ASP A 100 7.34 1.91 -17.15
N THR A 101 6.82 2.58 -16.12
CA THR A 101 5.96 3.76 -16.27
C THR A 101 6.74 4.92 -16.91
N LYS A 102 7.97 5.19 -16.47
CA LYS A 102 8.83 6.21 -17.09
C LYS A 102 9.16 5.89 -18.54
N VAL A 103 9.50 4.63 -18.84
CA VAL A 103 9.78 4.17 -20.21
C VAL A 103 8.56 4.38 -21.13
N MET A 104 7.34 4.14 -20.64
CA MET A 104 6.13 4.41 -21.43
C MET A 104 5.96 5.90 -21.77
N ILE A 105 6.25 6.78 -20.81
CA ILE A 105 6.16 8.24 -20.99
C ILE A 105 7.22 8.70 -21.99
N GLU A 106 8.46 8.25 -21.83
CA GLU A 106 9.58 8.54 -22.74
C GLU A 106 9.34 7.98 -24.15
N GLY A 107 8.64 6.85 -24.25
CA GLY A 107 8.18 6.23 -25.49
C GLY A 107 7.02 6.95 -26.18
N GLY A 108 6.52 8.05 -25.63
CA GLY A 108 5.50 8.90 -26.25
C GLY A 108 4.06 8.63 -25.82
N SER A 109 3.83 7.78 -24.81
CA SER A 109 2.51 7.64 -24.18
C SER A 109 2.16 8.90 -23.38
N SER A 110 0.86 9.18 -23.22
CA SER A 110 0.45 10.24 -22.31
C SER A 110 0.87 9.88 -20.87
N ALA A 111 1.24 10.89 -20.09
CA ALA A 111 1.63 10.68 -18.69
C ALA A 111 0.50 10.06 -17.88
N ASP A 112 -0.75 10.50 -18.11
CA ASP A 112 -1.92 10.01 -17.39
C ASP A 112 -2.20 8.53 -17.69
N ASP A 113 -2.11 8.10 -18.95
CA ASP A 113 -2.31 6.69 -19.32
C ASP A 113 -1.22 5.78 -18.75
N ALA A 114 0.04 6.25 -18.78
CA ALA A 114 1.16 5.51 -18.21
C ALA A 114 1.01 5.35 -16.69
N ILE A 115 0.63 6.43 -15.99
CA ILE A 115 0.39 6.43 -14.55
C ILE A 115 -0.79 5.53 -14.19
N GLU A 116 -1.91 5.59 -14.91
CA GLU A 116 -3.05 4.71 -14.64
C GLU A 116 -2.67 3.23 -14.82
N ARG A 117 -1.90 2.90 -15.86
CA ARG A 117 -1.38 1.54 -16.04
C ARG A 117 -0.43 1.11 -14.92
N GLY A 118 0.41 2.02 -14.43
CA GLY A 118 1.24 1.78 -13.25
C GLY A 118 0.41 1.51 -11.99
N ARG A 119 -0.64 2.30 -11.75
CA ARG A 119 -1.58 2.12 -10.63
C ARG A 119 -2.34 0.80 -10.70
N GLU A 120 -2.75 0.38 -11.91
CA GLU A 120 -3.36 -0.93 -12.12
C GLU A 120 -2.42 -2.07 -11.69
N ARG A 121 -1.14 -2.01 -12.10
CA ARG A 121 -0.14 -3.01 -11.70
C ARG A 121 0.10 -3.03 -10.20
N ILE A 122 0.19 -1.86 -9.55
CA ILE A 122 0.29 -1.76 -8.09
C ILE A 122 -0.91 -2.44 -7.43
N ARG A 123 -2.13 -2.14 -7.90
CA ARG A 123 -3.35 -2.77 -7.39
C ARG A 123 -3.32 -4.28 -7.51
N GLU A 124 -2.88 -4.81 -8.65
CA GLU A 124 -2.74 -6.25 -8.86
C GLU A 124 -1.75 -6.89 -7.87
N VAL A 125 -0.59 -6.26 -7.66
CA VAL A 125 0.43 -6.73 -6.71
C VAL A 125 -0.10 -6.72 -5.27
N VAL A 126 -0.82 -5.66 -4.88
CA VAL A 126 -1.41 -5.55 -3.54
C VAL A 126 -2.47 -6.63 -3.30
N LEU A 127 -3.25 -6.98 -4.32
CA LEU A 127 -4.36 -7.94 -4.19
C LEU A 127 -3.96 -9.42 -4.35
N ARG A 128 -2.74 -9.69 -4.81
CA ARG A 128 -2.22 -11.06 -5.01
C ARG A 128 -2.11 -11.86 -3.71
#